data_AF-A0A2N3QE79-F1
#
_entry.id   AF-A0A2N3QE79-F1
#
_cell.length_a   1.000
_cell.length_b   1.000
_cell.length_c   1.000
_cell.angle_alpha   90.00
_cell.angle_beta   90.00
_cell.angle_gamma   90.00
#
_symmetry.space_group_name_H-M   'P 1'
#
loop_
_entity.id
_entity.type
_entity.pdbx_description
1 polymer ?
#
loop_
_entity_poly.entity_id
_entity_poly.type
_entity_poly.pdbx_seq_one_letter_code
_entity_poly.pdbx_strand_id
1 'polypeptide(L)'
;MSDTDIVARDGIIRRAVQGGAGGCMLRLDSRLDGGFAVPLTLLLACLAYAEQEMLTPPAPRGWWRLAHETQSAPPASTSGLPVARLAYQGVVDHSECLRCDEYYMFRVQVGAHAREIGLRCVLACLAFAQHEGELPALPDEWWLSIQRRY
;
A
#
# COMPACT_ATOMS: atom_id res chain seq x y z
N MET A 1 13.05 -4.85 -13.95
CA MET A 1 11.83 -4.03 -14.10
C MET A 1 12.00 -3.14 -15.33
N SER A 2 10.96 -2.91 -16.15
CA SER A 2 11.09 -2.03 -17.33
C SER A 2 10.92 -0.55 -16.97
N ASP A 3 11.45 0.37 -17.80
CA ASP A 3 11.34 1.82 -17.59
C ASP A 3 9.90 2.29 -17.35
N THR A 4 8.92 1.70 -18.06
CA THR A 4 7.50 2.03 -17.87
C THR A 4 6.96 1.61 -16.51
N ASP A 5 7.45 0.51 -15.93
CA ASP A 5 7.07 0.08 -14.59
C ASP A 5 7.68 0.99 -13.52
N ILE A 6 8.93 1.44 -13.72
CA ILE A 6 9.59 2.40 -12.83
C ILE A 6 8.79 3.70 -12.79
N VAL A 7 8.47 4.27 -13.95
CA VAL A 7 7.68 5.51 -14.05
C VAL A 7 6.29 5.36 -13.41
N ALA A 8 5.62 4.22 -13.64
CA ALA A 8 4.32 3.94 -13.05
C ALA A 8 4.38 3.84 -11.52
N ARG A 9 5.34 3.09 -10.98
CA ARG A 9 5.58 2.93 -9.54
C ARG A 9 5.89 4.27 -8.88
N ASP A 10 6.78 5.07 -9.48
CA ASP A 10 7.13 6.39 -8.97
C ASP A 10 5.95 7.37 -9.04
N GLY A 11 5.09 7.23 -10.05
CA GLY A 11 3.82 7.96 -10.16
C GLY A 11 2.85 7.66 -9.03
N ILE A 12 2.72 6.39 -8.62
CA ILE A 12 1.92 5.97 -7.46
C ILE A 12 2.47 6.60 -6.18
N ILE A 13 3.79 6.46 -5.94
CA ILE A 13 4.45 7.02 -4.76
C ILE A 13 4.21 8.53 -4.67
N ARG A 14 4.44 9.26 -5.77
CA ARG A 14 4.27 10.72 -5.81
C ARG A 14 2.84 11.12 -5.42
N ARG A 15 1.84 10.41 -5.94
CA ARG A 15 0.43 10.65 -5.61
C ARG A 15 0.15 10.41 -4.12
N ALA A 16 0.63 9.30 -3.57
CA ALA A 16 0.47 8.96 -2.16
C ALA A 16 1.12 9.98 -1.22
N VAL A 17 2.28 10.53 -1.58
CA VAL A 17 2.95 11.60 -0.81
C VAL A 17 2.15 12.91 -0.84
N GLN A 18 1.53 13.23 -1.97
CA GLN A 18 0.69 14.43 -2.14
C GLN A 18 -0.70 14.29 -1.51
N GLY A 19 -1.06 13.11 -1.01
CA GLY A 19 -2.40 12.82 -0.49
C GLY A 19 -3.45 12.68 -1.59
N GLY A 20 -3.02 12.41 -2.82
CA GLY A 20 -3.92 12.11 -3.92
C GLY A 20 -4.61 10.76 -3.71
N ALA A 21 -5.93 10.74 -3.88
CA ALA A 21 -6.70 9.50 -3.90
C ALA A 21 -6.77 8.96 -5.34
N GLY A 22 -6.67 7.64 -5.48
CA GLY A 22 -6.83 6.89 -6.72
C GLY A 22 -7.24 5.46 -6.38
N GLY A 23 -8.05 4.86 -7.24
CA GLY A 23 -8.67 3.56 -6.99
C GLY A 23 -9.69 3.60 -5.84
N CYS A 24 -9.95 2.44 -5.22
CA CYS A 24 -10.89 2.33 -4.11
C CYS A 24 -10.35 2.86 -2.77
N MET A 25 -11.26 3.13 -1.83
CA MET A 25 -10.94 3.46 -0.44
C MET A 25 -11.15 2.22 0.42
N LEU A 26 -10.16 1.87 1.23
CA LEU A 26 -10.26 0.77 2.19
C LEU A 26 -10.41 1.33 3.60
N ARG A 27 -11.40 0.81 4.35
CA ARG A 27 -11.61 1.13 5.75
C ARG A 27 -10.91 0.08 6.62
N LEU A 28 -9.92 0.52 7.38
CA LEU A 28 -9.18 -0.29 8.32
C LEU A 28 -9.78 -0.09 9.70
N ASP A 29 -10.37 -1.14 10.28
CA ASP A 29 -10.85 -1.09 11.65
C ASP A 29 -9.73 -1.40 12.64
N SER A 30 -9.42 -0.42 13.50
CA SER A 30 -8.61 -0.65 14.70
C SER A 30 -9.54 -0.91 15.87
N ARG A 31 -9.31 -1.99 16.63
CA ARG A 31 -10.05 -2.27 17.86
C ARG A 31 -9.88 -1.19 18.94
N LEU A 32 -8.83 -0.38 18.83
CA LEU A 32 -8.46 0.62 19.84
C LEU A 32 -8.93 2.03 19.46
N ASP A 33 -8.92 2.38 18.17
CA ASP A 33 -9.03 3.78 17.71
C ASP A 33 -10.17 4.05 16.71
N GLY A 34 -11.18 3.17 16.62
CA GLY A 34 -12.36 3.40 15.77
C GLY A 34 -12.12 3.28 14.25
N GLY A 35 -10.92 2.85 13.86
CA GLY A 35 -10.52 2.67 12.48
C GLY A 35 -10.27 3.96 11.68
N PHE A 36 -9.78 3.81 10.46
CA PHE A 36 -9.51 4.90 9.52
C PHE A 36 -9.57 4.42 8.07
N ALA A 37 -9.80 5.32 7.13
CA ALA A 37 -9.84 5.00 5.71
C ALA A 37 -8.56 5.46 5.00
N VAL A 38 -8.05 4.64 4.07
CA VAL A 38 -6.90 4.97 3.21
C VAL A 38 -7.21 4.62 1.76
N PRO A 39 -6.70 5.39 0.78
CA PRO A 39 -6.81 5.04 -0.63
C PRO A 39 -5.88 3.86 -0.95
N LEU A 40 -6.29 3.00 -1.87
CA LEU A 40 -5.48 1.90 -2.39
C LEU A 40 -4.13 2.39 -2.96
N THR A 41 -4.11 3.58 -3.57
CA THR A 41 -2.88 4.24 -4.01
C THR A 41 -1.83 4.38 -2.90
N LEU A 42 -2.24 4.65 -1.66
CA LEU A 42 -1.33 4.75 -0.51
C LEU A 42 -0.74 3.37 -0.17
N LEU A 43 -1.57 2.33 -0.16
CA LEU A 43 -1.13 0.96 0.12
C LEU A 43 -0.17 0.43 -0.95
N LEU A 44 -0.42 0.77 -2.22
CA LEU A 44 0.49 0.46 -3.32
C LEU A 44 1.83 1.20 -3.17
N ALA A 45 1.83 2.45 -2.68
CA ALA A 45 3.07 3.14 -2.36
C ALA A 45 3.85 2.44 -1.23
N CYS A 46 3.16 1.93 -0.19
CA CYS A 46 3.80 1.10 0.84
C CYS A 46 4.43 -0.17 0.25
N LEU A 47 3.73 -0.88 -0.64
CA LEU A 47 4.30 -2.03 -1.35
C LEU A 47 5.54 -1.66 -2.16
N ALA A 48 5.52 -0.50 -2.84
CA ALA A 48 6.65 -0.03 -3.63
C ALA A 48 7.91 0.17 -2.77
N TYR A 49 7.77 0.72 -1.57
CA TYR A 49 8.88 0.82 -0.62
C TYR A 49 9.29 -0.54 -0.05
N ALA A 50 8.34 -1.43 0.25
CA ALA A 50 8.66 -2.79 0.69
C ALA A 50 9.48 -3.57 -0.36
N GLU A 51 9.14 -3.40 -1.64
CA GLU A 51 9.89 -3.97 -2.76
C GLU A 51 11.30 -3.36 -2.88
N GLN A 52 11.44 -2.04 -2.74
CA GLN A 52 12.73 -1.34 -2.77
C GLN A 52 13.66 -1.81 -1.66
N GLU A 53 13.13 -2.06 -0.47
CA GLU A 53 13.86 -2.58 0.69
C GLU A 53 13.98 -4.12 0.69
N MET A 54 13.61 -4.79 -0.41
CA MET A 54 13.69 -6.25 -0.58
C MET A 54 12.93 -7.06 0.49
N LEU A 55 11.88 -6.47 1.05
CA LEU A 55 10.98 -7.09 2.02
C LEU A 55 9.91 -7.95 1.33
N THR A 56 9.52 -7.57 0.12
CA THR A 56 8.68 -8.37 -0.78
C THR A 56 9.47 -8.77 -2.02
N PRO A 57 9.15 -9.90 -2.66
CA PRO A 57 9.61 -10.17 -4.04
C PRO A 57 9.21 -9.02 -4.98
N PRO A 58 10.00 -8.78 -6.04
CA PRO A 58 9.63 -7.81 -7.07
C PRO A 58 8.31 -8.20 -7.74
N ALA A 59 7.46 -7.21 -8.00
CA ALA A 59 6.26 -7.43 -8.80
C ALA A 59 6.63 -7.92 -10.22
N PRO A 60 5.79 -8.76 -10.86
CA PRO A 60 6.00 -9.21 -12.22
C PRO A 60 6.12 -8.03 -13.20
N ARG A 61 6.85 -8.26 -14.30
CA ARG A 61 7.02 -7.24 -15.34
C ARG A 61 5.66 -6.76 -15.86
N GLY A 62 5.46 -5.46 -15.91
CA GLY A 62 4.22 -4.83 -16.36
C GLY A 62 3.14 -4.68 -15.30
N TRP A 63 3.29 -5.29 -14.13
CA TRP A 63 2.27 -5.23 -13.08
C TRP A 63 2.12 -3.81 -12.53
N TRP A 64 3.22 -3.09 -12.28
CA TRP A 64 3.18 -1.71 -11.78
C TRP A 64 2.48 -0.76 -12.75
N ARG A 65 2.67 -0.94 -14.06
CA ARG A 65 1.94 -0.19 -15.09
C ARG A 65 0.44 -0.43 -15.02
N LEU A 66 0.01 -1.71 -15.00
CA LEU A 66 -1.40 -2.08 -14.91
C LEU A 66 -2.02 -1.57 -13.60
N ALA A 67 -1.32 -1.70 -12.48
CA ALA A 67 -1.76 -1.17 -11.20
C ALA A 67 -1.96 0.35 -11.30
N HIS A 68 -0.98 1.09 -11.82
CA HIS A 68 -1.12 2.54 -12.00
C HIS A 68 -2.31 2.92 -12.89
N GLU A 69 -2.58 2.17 -13.96
CA GLU A 69 -3.76 2.37 -14.80
C GLU A 69 -5.08 2.17 -14.03
N THR A 70 -5.20 1.11 -13.23
CA THR A 70 -6.39 0.91 -12.36
C THR A 70 -6.59 2.05 -11.34
N GLN A 71 -5.50 2.66 -10.86
CA GLN A 71 -5.57 3.79 -9.93
C GLN A 71 -5.86 5.14 -10.61
N SER A 72 -5.96 5.19 -11.94
CA SER A 72 -6.12 6.45 -12.67
C SER A 72 -7.58 6.92 -12.72
N ALA A 73 -8.54 6.05 -12.41
CA ALA A 73 -9.92 6.46 -12.18
C ALA A 73 -10.06 7.18 -10.84
N PRO A 74 -10.77 8.33 -10.79
CA PRO A 74 -11.09 8.96 -9.51
C PRO A 74 -11.98 8.00 -8.70
N PRO A 75 -11.76 7.86 -7.38
CA PRO A 75 -12.67 7.11 -6.52
C PRO A 75 -14.11 7.62 -6.69
N ALA A 76 -15.08 6.70 -6.73
CA ALA A 76 -16.50 7.00 -7.01
C ALA A 76 -17.09 8.12 -6.11
N SER A 77 -16.58 8.27 -4.88
CA SER A 77 -16.72 9.47 -4.05
C SER A 77 -15.74 9.43 -2.88
N THR A 78 -14.96 10.50 -2.69
CA THR A 78 -14.14 10.73 -1.47
C THR A 78 -14.72 11.82 -0.58
N SER A 79 -15.90 12.35 -0.92
CA SER A 79 -16.50 13.46 -0.20
C SER A 79 -16.73 13.09 1.27
N GLY A 80 -16.15 13.88 2.19
CA GLY A 80 -16.24 13.66 3.64
C GLY A 80 -15.21 12.69 4.22
N LEU A 81 -14.37 12.03 3.41
CA LEU A 81 -13.26 11.23 3.91
C LEU A 81 -12.01 12.10 4.15
N PRO A 82 -11.24 11.83 5.22
CA PRO A 82 -10.00 12.55 5.47
C PRO A 82 -8.95 12.25 4.39
N VAL A 83 -8.15 13.26 4.05
CA VAL A 83 -6.99 13.08 3.16
C VAL A 83 -5.97 12.18 3.85
N ALA A 84 -5.54 11.12 3.17
CA ALA A 84 -4.50 10.22 3.65
C ALA A 84 -3.25 10.31 2.77
N ARG A 85 -2.07 10.42 3.39
CA ARG A 85 -0.76 10.51 2.71
C ARG A 85 0.33 9.77 3.46
N LEU A 86 1.42 9.43 2.77
CA LEU A 86 2.64 8.96 3.44
C LEU A 86 3.22 10.09 4.31
N ALA A 87 3.44 9.79 5.59
CA ALA A 87 4.12 10.69 6.53
C ALA A 87 5.64 10.45 6.54
N TYR A 88 6.06 9.25 6.13
CA TYR A 88 7.45 8.86 5.94
C TYR A 88 7.59 8.12 4.60
N GLN A 89 8.62 8.46 3.83
CA GLN A 89 8.90 7.87 2.52
C GLN A 89 9.86 6.69 2.66
N GLY A 90 9.36 5.60 3.22
CA GLY A 90 10.16 4.41 3.46
C GLY A 90 9.49 3.44 4.43
N VAL A 91 10.24 2.41 4.79
CA VAL A 91 9.83 1.41 5.79
C VAL A 91 10.51 1.75 7.12
N VAL A 92 9.74 1.70 8.21
CA VAL A 92 10.30 1.75 9.56
C VAL A 92 10.55 0.32 10.01
N ASP A 93 11.82 -0.01 10.26
CA ASP A 93 12.25 -1.33 10.70
C ASP A 93 12.08 -1.50 12.21
N HIS A 94 11.19 -2.40 12.60
CA HIS A 94 10.86 -2.80 13.96
C HIS A 94 11.25 -4.27 14.23
N SER A 95 12.10 -4.88 13.41
CA SER A 95 12.55 -6.28 13.59
C SER A 95 13.15 -6.58 14.98
N GLU A 96 13.84 -5.61 15.56
CA GLU A 96 14.44 -5.70 16.91
C GLU A 96 13.49 -5.24 18.05
N CYS A 97 12.27 -4.80 17.73
CA CYS A 97 11.28 -4.35 18.72
C CYS A 97 10.53 -5.53 19.33
N LEU A 98 10.93 -5.96 20.53
CA LEU A 98 10.26 -7.07 21.26
C LEU A 98 8.82 -6.80 21.70
N ARG A 99 8.32 -5.57 21.53
CA ARG A 99 6.95 -5.16 21.91
C ARG A 99 6.05 -4.93 20.69
N CYS A 100 6.59 -5.07 19.49
CA CYS A 100 5.89 -4.78 18.25
C CYS A 100 5.42 -6.11 17.62
N ASP A 101 4.15 -6.18 17.26
CA ASP A 101 3.57 -7.37 16.60
C ASP A 101 3.85 -7.40 15.08
N GLU A 102 4.45 -6.34 14.55
CA GLU A 102 4.81 -6.15 13.15
C GLU A 102 6.27 -5.69 13.05
N TYR A 103 7.04 -6.33 12.16
CA TYR A 103 8.45 -6.00 11.96
C TYR A 103 8.68 -4.80 11.05
N TYR A 104 7.73 -4.47 10.18
CA TYR A 104 7.90 -3.44 9.16
C TYR A 104 6.67 -2.56 9.12
N MET A 105 6.84 -1.28 9.43
CA MET A 105 5.76 -0.33 9.60
C MET A 105 5.89 0.84 8.61
N PHE A 106 4.75 1.37 8.17
CA PHE A 106 4.66 2.56 7.34
C PHE A 106 3.96 3.66 8.12
N ARG A 107 4.57 4.85 8.18
CA ARG A 107 3.95 6.01 8.82
C ARG A 107 3.09 6.75 7.82
N VAL A 108 1.83 6.95 8.17
CA VAL A 108 0.83 7.59 7.33
C VAL A 108 0.15 8.71 8.10
N GLN A 109 -0.29 9.75 7.40
CA GLN A 109 -1.04 10.86 7.96
C GLN A 109 -2.45 10.79 7.39
N VAL A 110 -3.46 10.64 8.25
CA VAL A 110 -4.88 10.59 7.87
C VAL A 110 -5.60 11.78 8.52
N GLY A 111 -5.96 12.77 7.71
CA GLY A 111 -6.44 14.06 8.19
C GLY A 111 -5.40 14.72 9.11
N ALA A 112 -5.82 15.06 10.33
CA ALA A 112 -4.94 15.65 11.35
C ALA A 112 -4.14 14.61 12.15
N HIS A 113 -4.36 13.31 11.95
CA HIS A 113 -3.78 12.27 12.80
C HIS A 113 -2.70 11.45 12.10
N ALA A 114 -1.57 11.25 12.78
CA ALA A 114 -0.58 10.25 12.40
C ALA A 114 -1.07 8.84 12.77
N ARG A 115 -0.81 7.89 11.89
CA ARG A 115 -1.14 6.47 12.02
C ARG A 115 0.01 5.64 11.48
N GLU A 116 0.00 4.36 11.83
CA GLU A 116 0.95 3.38 11.31
C GLU A 116 0.19 2.21 10.69
N ILE A 117 0.75 1.64 9.62
CA ILE A 117 0.22 0.44 8.95
C ILE A 117 1.38 -0.56 8.85
N GLY A 118 1.18 -1.78 9.35
CA GLY A 118 2.17 -2.86 9.22
C GLY A 118 2.17 -3.49 7.83
N LEU A 119 3.31 -4.06 7.43
CA LEU A 119 3.46 -4.70 6.12
C LEU A 119 2.47 -5.85 5.91
N ARG A 120 2.17 -6.68 6.92
CA ARG A 120 1.15 -7.73 6.77
C ARG A 120 -0.24 -7.15 6.53
N CYS A 121 -0.57 -6.03 7.18
CA CYS A 121 -1.82 -5.31 6.93
C CYS A 121 -1.88 -4.78 5.48
N VAL A 122 -0.79 -4.17 4.99
CA VAL A 122 -0.67 -3.77 3.58
C VAL A 122 -0.91 -4.96 2.64
N LEU A 123 -0.21 -6.08 2.86
CA LEU A 123 -0.34 -7.28 2.03
C LEU A 123 -1.77 -7.86 2.06
N ALA A 124 -2.41 -7.92 3.23
CA ALA A 124 -3.79 -8.38 3.36
C ALA A 124 -4.78 -7.46 2.60
N CYS A 125 -4.56 -6.15 2.66
CA CYS A 125 -5.38 -5.19 1.92
C CYS A 125 -5.22 -5.32 0.41
N LEU A 126 -4.00 -5.57 -0.06
CA LEU A 126 -3.72 -5.80 -1.49
C LEU A 126 -4.35 -7.11 -1.97
N ALA A 127 -4.28 -8.18 -1.18
CA ALA A 127 -4.94 -9.44 -1.49
C ALA A 127 -6.47 -9.27 -1.57
N PHE A 128 -7.04 -8.51 -0.64
CA PHE A 128 -8.47 -8.16 -0.67
C PHE A 128 -8.83 -7.32 -1.91
N ALA A 129 -8.08 -6.25 -2.19
CA ALA A 129 -8.33 -5.41 -3.37
C ALA A 129 -8.20 -6.19 -4.68
N GLN A 130 -7.24 -7.13 -4.79
CA GLN A 130 -7.13 -8.03 -5.93
C GLN A 130 -8.35 -8.95 -6.05
N HIS A 131 -8.84 -9.50 -4.93
CA HIS A 131 -10.03 -10.36 -4.92
C HIS A 131 -11.28 -9.62 -5.40
N GLU A 132 -11.43 -8.35 -5.02
CA GLU A 132 -12.53 -7.47 -5.46
C GLU A 132 -12.35 -6.91 -6.88
N GLY A 133 -11.25 -7.23 -7.57
CA GLY A 133 -10.98 -6.77 -8.94
C GLY A 133 -10.45 -5.33 -9.05
N GLU A 134 -10.06 -4.72 -7.93
CA GLU A 134 -9.53 -3.35 -7.85
C GLU A 134 -8.02 -3.28 -8.19
N LEU A 135 -7.35 -4.44 -8.26
CA LEU A 135 -5.96 -4.58 -8.67
C LEU A 135 -5.78 -5.66 -9.73
N PRO A 136 -4.80 -5.50 -10.64
CA PRO A 136 -4.38 -6.61 -11.50
C PRO A 136 -3.84 -7.77 -10.65
N ALA A 137 -4.11 -9.00 -11.07
CA ALA A 137 -3.68 -10.17 -10.33
C ALA A 137 -2.15 -10.30 -10.27
N LEU A 138 -1.62 -10.48 -9.06
CA LEU A 138 -0.30 -11.03 -8.82
C LEU A 138 -0.37 -12.57 -8.94
N PRO A 139 0.64 -13.23 -9.55
CA PRO A 139 0.70 -14.67 -9.67
C PRO A 139 0.70 -15.38 -8.31
N ASP A 140 0.17 -16.60 -8.26
CA ASP A 140 0.16 -17.42 -7.05
C ASP A 140 1.58 -17.64 -6.51
N GLU A 141 2.60 -17.80 -7.37
CA GLU A 141 3.98 -17.95 -6.92
C GLU A 141 4.50 -16.74 -6.13
N TRP A 142 4.00 -15.53 -6.43
CA TRP A 142 4.35 -14.31 -5.72
C TRP A 142 3.78 -14.37 -4.29
N TRP A 143 2.50 -14.71 -4.15
CA TRP A 143 1.85 -14.88 -2.83
C TRP A 143 2.45 -16.04 -2.03
N LEU A 144 2.77 -17.16 -2.66
CA LEU A 144 3.46 -18.29 -2.02
C LEU A 144 4.87 -17.91 -1.53
N SER A 145 5.55 -16.97 -2.18
CA SER A 145 6.83 -16.48 -1.68
C SER A 145 6.67 -15.55 -0.46
N ILE A 146 5.60 -14.75 -0.41
CA ILE A 146 5.22 -13.95 0.76
C ILE A 146 4.89 -14.84 1.95
N GLN A 147 4.04 -15.85 1.78
CA GLN A 147 3.65 -16.79 2.85
C GLN A 147 4.85 -17.58 3.43
N ARG A 148 5.91 -17.77 2.64
CA ARG A 148 7.14 -18.42 3.13
C ARG A 148 8.01 -17.47 3.95
N ARG A 149 7.79 -16.15 3.84
CA ARG A 149 8.56 -15.11 4.51
C ARG A 149 7.89 -14.59 5.78
N TYR A 150 6.56 -14.57 5.83
CA TYR A 150 5.74 -14.01 6.92
C TYR A 150 4.67 -14.99 7.35
#